data_AF-A0A937P0X9-F1
#
_entry.id   AF-A0A937P0X9-F1
#
_cell.length_a   1.000
_cell.length_b   1.000
_cell.length_c   1.000
_cell.angle_alpha   90.00
_cell.angle_beta   90.00
_cell.angle_gamma   90.00
#
_symmetry.space_group_name_H-M   'P 1'
#
loop_
_entity.id
_entity.type
_entity.pdbx_description
1 polymer ?
#
loop_
_entity_poly.entity_id
_entity_poly.type
_entity_poly.pdbx_seq_one_letter_code
_entity_poly.pdbx_strand_id
1 'polypeptide(L)'
;MCEFDDNDYIYQSFWFKNEIKEHFYAGNGFITHKKDMDIEESFDLALEMAGDKEAFMPGLVKKIESLIGQENCRYDFWEFSDEDFSLYWLIKKDVYLEKMKLIKEWIKFEELEELIGFEVKENFDI
;
A
#
# COMPACT_ATOMS: atom_id res chain seq x y z
N MET A 1 22.48 -14.77 -2.77
CA MET A 1 21.03 -14.68 -2.50
C MET A 1 20.90 -14.41 -1.03
N CYS A 2 20.43 -13.22 -0.62
CA CYS A 2 20.12 -12.98 0.79
C CYS A 2 18.71 -13.53 1.01
N GLU A 3 18.61 -14.55 1.87
CA GLU A 3 17.35 -15.12 2.33
C GLU A 3 16.62 -14.04 3.13
N PHE A 4 15.36 -13.78 2.79
CA PHE A 4 14.46 -12.99 3.63
C PHE A 4 14.16 -13.85 4.87
N ASP A 5 14.65 -13.43 6.04
CA ASP A 5 14.20 -14.03 7.30
C ASP A 5 12.88 -13.36 7.67
N ASP A 6 11.78 -14.06 7.44
CA ASP A 6 10.42 -13.57 7.74
C ASP A 6 10.24 -13.25 9.24
N ASN A 7 11.15 -13.70 10.11
CA ASN A 7 11.18 -13.33 11.53
C ASN A 7 11.58 -11.88 11.79
N ASP A 8 12.13 -11.14 10.82
CA ASP A 8 12.55 -9.75 11.02
C ASP A 8 11.47 -8.72 10.65
N TYR A 9 10.32 -9.18 10.14
CA TYR A 9 9.28 -8.31 9.60
C TYR A 9 7.93 -8.50 10.31
N ILE A 10 7.14 -7.44 10.32
CA ILE A 10 5.74 -7.41 10.75
C ILE A 10 4.89 -7.27 9.50
N TYR A 11 3.89 -8.14 9.38
CA TYR A 11 2.92 -8.05 8.32
C TYR A 11 1.81 -7.08 8.69
N GLN A 12 1.77 -5.97 7.97
CA GLN A 12 0.89 -4.86 8.22
C GLN A 12 -0.13 -4.76 7.08
N SER A 13 -1.40 -4.88 7.43
CA SER A 13 -2.51 -4.53 6.55
C SER A 13 -2.96 -3.10 6.84
N PHE A 14 -3.17 -2.30 5.80
CA PHE A 14 -3.91 -1.06 5.87
C PHE A 14 -5.22 -1.25 5.13
N TRP A 15 -6.32 -1.04 5.82
CA TRP A 15 -7.67 -1.08 5.30
C TRP A 15 -8.11 0.33 4.93
N PHE A 16 -8.85 0.45 3.84
CA PHE A 16 -9.23 1.72 3.27
C PHE A 16 -10.66 1.68 2.75
N LYS A 17 -11.45 2.67 3.14
CA LYS A 17 -12.75 2.87 2.50
C LYS A 17 -12.57 3.31 1.05
N ASN A 18 -13.52 2.95 0.19
CA ASN A 18 -13.51 3.33 -1.22
C ASN A 18 -13.45 4.86 -1.44
N GLU A 19 -13.96 5.65 -0.51
CA GLU A 19 -13.92 7.12 -0.52
C GLU A 19 -12.49 7.67 -0.58
N ILE A 20 -11.48 6.92 -0.10
CA ILE A 20 -10.08 7.39 -0.19
C ILE A 20 -9.58 7.45 -1.64
N LYS A 21 -10.28 6.80 -2.58
CA LYS A 21 -9.97 6.89 -4.02
C LYS A 21 -9.99 8.34 -4.50
N GLU A 22 -10.84 9.20 -3.92
CA GLU A 22 -10.86 10.64 -4.24
C GLU A 22 -9.49 11.32 -4.00
N HIS A 23 -8.66 10.75 -3.14
CA HIS A 23 -7.36 11.30 -2.77
C HIS A 23 -6.17 10.67 -3.52
N PHE A 24 -6.28 9.41 -3.97
CA PHE A 24 -5.10 8.63 -4.41
C PHE A 24 -5.25 7.78 -5.69
N TYR A 25 -6.41 7.82 -6.35
CA TYR A 25 -6.79 6.91 -7.44
C TYR A 25 -6.20 7.23 -8.83
N ALA A 26 -5.92 6.19 -9.63
CA ALA A 26 -5.29 6.30 -10.96
C ALA A 26 -6.08 5.74 -12.18
N GLY A 27 -7.13 4.90 -12.06
CA GLY A 27 -7.98 4.41 -13.19
C GLY A 27 -7.98 2.85 -13.48
N ASN A 28 -8.35 2.30 -14.68
CA ASN A 28 -8.53 0.90 -15.26
C ASN A 28 -7.49 0.05 -16.06
N GLY A 29 -6.45 0.59 -16.66
CA GLY A 29 -5.47 -0.09 -17.53
C GLY A 29 -4.30 -0.86 -16.86
N PHE A 30 -4.07 -0.80 -15.53
CA PHE A 30 -3.01 -1.52 -14.77
C PHE A 30 -3.00 -3.04 -14.85
N ILE A 31 -4.01 -3.69 -15.43
CA ILE A 31 -4.18 -5.15 -15.35
C ILE A 31 -3.03 -5.94 -16.01
N THR A 32 -2.07 -5.29 -16.68
CA THR A 32 -0.90 -5.94 -17.29
C THR A 32 0.45 -5.46 -16.74
N HIS A 33 0.61 -5.29 -15.42
CA HIS A 33 1.97 -5.08 -14.88
C HIS A 33 2.78 -6.39 -14.90
N LYS A 34 3.54 -6.59 -15.98
CA LYS A 34 4.51 -7.68 -16.14
C LYS A 34 5.72 -7.41 -15.24
N LYS A 35 6.33 -8.51 -14.77
CA LYS A 35 7.38 -8.58 -13.74
C LYS A 35 8.65 -7.74 -14.00
N ASP A 36 8.80 -7.15 -15.18
CA ASP A 36 9.98 -6.37 -15.60
C ASP A 36 9.61 -4.94 -16.04
N MET A 37 8.41 -4.48 -15.70
CA MET A 37 7.87 -3.20 -16.15
C MET A 37 8.40 -2.06 -15.27
N ASP A 38 9.02 -1.05 -15.88
CA ASP A 38 9.65 0.05 -15.13
C ASP A 38 8.64 1.13 -14.69
N ILE A 39 9.12 2.12 -13.93
CA ILE A 39 8.28 3.15 -13.32
C ILE A 39 7.63 4.09 -14.34
N GLU A 40 8.22 4.25 -15.53
CA GLU A 40 7.67 5.01 -16.67
C GLU A 40 6.53 4.20 -17.30
N GLU A 41 6.70 2.88 -17.47
CA GLU A 41 5.65 2.00 -17.97
C GLU A 41 4.49 1.84 -16.96
N SER A 42 4.75 1.87 -15.63
CA SER A 42 3.69 1.98 -14.62
C SER A 42 2.90 3.29 -14.76
N PHE A 43 3.56 4.38 -15.13
CA PHE A 43 2.94 5.71 -15.21
C PHE A 43 2.09 5.85 -16.48
N ASP A 44 2.53 5.27 -17.60
CA ASP A 44 1.75 5.24 -18.83
C ASP A 44 0.53 4.32 -18.70
N LEU A 45 0.66 3.20 -17.98
CA LEU A 45 -0.46 2.32 -17.66
C LEU A 45 -1.49 3.01 -16.75
N ALA A 46 -1.03 3.83 -15.78
CA ALA A 46 -1.84 4.74 -14.96
C ALA A 46 -2.59 5.80 -15.80
N LEU A 47 -2.07 6.19 -16.96
CA LEU A 47 -2.72 7.16 -17.85
C LEU A 47 -3.78 6.48 -18.73
N GLU A 48 -3.56 5.24 -19.21
CA GLU A 48 -4.57 4.43 -19.93
C GLU A 48 -5.76 4.04 -19.04
N MET A 49 -5.50 3.93 -17.74
CA MET A 49 -6.44 3.68 -16.67
C MET A 49 -7.48 4.79 -16.47
N ALA A 50 -7.19 6.07 -16.71
CA ALA A 50 -7.98 7.21 -16.22
C ALA A 50 -9.50 7.24 -16.57
N GLY A 51 -10.03 6.27 -17.33
CA GLY A 51 -11.46 6.09 -17.66
C GLY A 51 -12.31 5.13 -16.78
N ASP A 52 -11.76 4.35 -15.84
CA ASP A 52 -12.57 3.54 -14.89
C ASP A 52 -12.36 4.01 -13.46
N LYS A 53 -13.27 3.66 -12.57
CA LYS A 53 -13.42 4.20 -11.22
C LYS A 53 -12.89 3.27 -10.10
N GLU A 54 -12.38 2.06 -10.41
CA GLU A 54 -11.96 1.07 -9.40
C GLU A 54 -10.47 0.68 -9.28
N ALA A 55 -9.61 0.89 -10.26
CA ALA A 55 -8.52 -0.06 -10.49
C ALA A 55 -7.04 0.19 -10.09
N PHE A 56 -6.52 1.29 -9.52
CA PHE A 56 -5.31 1.25 -8.63
C PHE A 56 -5.02 2.58 -7.91
N MET A 57 -4.37 2.56 -6.72
CA MET A 57 -3.96 3.75 -5.95
C MET A 57 -2.44 3.81 -5.70
N PRO A 58 -1.61 3.98 -6.75
CA PRO A 58 -0.15 3.99 -6.63
C PRO A 58 0.37 5.16 -5.79
N GLY A 59 -0.37 6.27 -5.73
CA GLY A 59 -0.03 7.40 -4.86
C GLY A 59 -0.11 7.04 -3.38
N LEU A 60 -1.09 6.23 -2.99
CA LEU A 60 -1.25 5.76 -1.62
C LEU A 60 -0.11 4.80 -1.24
N VAL A 61 0.24 3.88 -2.15
CA VAL A 61 1.37 2.97 -1.94
C VAL A 61 2.67 3.76 -1.73
N LYS A 62 2.99 4.67 -2.65
CA LYS A 62 4.18 5.53 -2.55
C LYS A 62 4.19 6.36 -1.28
N LYS A 63 3.02 6.86 -0.85
CA LYS A 63 2.92 7.64 0.38
C LYS A 63 3.23 6.80 1.60
N ILE A 64 2.63 5.61 1.73
CA ILE A 64 2.90 4.69 2.84
C ILE A 64 4.37 4.27 2.85
N GLU A 65 4.94 3.87 1.71
CA GLU A 65 6.37 3.54 1.60
C GLU A 65 7.28 4.72 1.96
N SER A 66 6.91 5.95 1.59
CA SER A 66 7.70 7.14 1.96
C SER A 66 7.69 7.42 3.47
N LEU A 67 6.59 7.10 4.16
CA LEU A 67 6.48 7.25 5.61
C LEU A 67 7.29 6.16 6.32
N ILE A 68 7.34 4.95 5.76
CA ILE A 68 8.08 3.82 6.35
C ILE A 68 9.59 3.92 6.03
N GLY A 69 9.94 4.44 4.86
CA GLY A 69 11.26 4.33 4.23
C GLY A 69 11.33 3.07 3.38
N GLN A 70 11.63 3.22 2.09
CA GLN A 70 11.64 2.11 1.11
C GLN A 70 12.62 0.99 1.49
N GLU A 71 13.68 1.31 2.23
CA GLU A 71 14.64 0.34 2.74
C GLU A 71 14.14 -0.47 3.95
N ASN A 72 13.00 -0.08 4.52
CA ASN A 72 12.41 -0.66 5.73
C ASN A 72 11.12 -1.43 5.48
N CYS A 73 10.59 -1.38 4.26
CA CYS A 73 9.40 -2.13 3.90
C CYS A 73 9.45 -2.70 2.51
N ARG A 74 8.61 -3.70 2.29
CA ARG A 74 8.29 -4.23 1.00
C ARG A 74 6.79 -4.27 0.86
N TYR A 75 6.27 -3.59 -0.15
CA TYR A 75 4.90 -3.79 -0.59
C TYR A 75 4.71 -5.23 -1.05
N ASP A 76 3.64 -5.87 -0.58
CA ASP A 76 3.34 -7.26 -0.88
C ASP A 76 2.20 -7.35 -1.91
N PHE A 77 0.98 -6.98 -1.52
CA PHE A 77 -0.21 -7.13 -2.35
C PHE A 77 -1.34 -6.15 -1.96
N TRP A 78 -2.41 -6.12 -2.76
CA TRP A 78 -3.64 -5.37 -2.51
C TRP A 78 -4.90 -6.21 -2.76
N GLU A 79 -5.91 -6.06 -1.90
CA GLU A 79 -7.18 -6.78 -2.00
C GLU A 79 -8.35 -5.80 -2.09
N PHE A 80 -9.32 -6.05 -2.97
CA PHE A 80 -10.56 -5.27 -3.09
C PHE A 80 -11.75 -6.07 -2.57
N SER A 81 -12.68 -5.37 -1.91
CA SER A 81 -14.04 -5.83 -1.64
C SER A 81 -15.04 -4.87 -2.29
N ASP A 82 -16.34 -5.20 -2.19
CA ASP A 82 -17.42 -4.36 -2.71
C ASP A 82 -17.49 -2.99 -1.99
N GLU A 83 -17.01 -2.89 -0.75
CA GLU A 83 -17.15 -1.68 0.08
C GLU A 83 -15.79 -1.01 0.39
N ASP A 84 -14.70 -1.75 0.34
CA ASP A 84 -13.37 -1.31 0.80
C ASP A 84 -12.22 -1.98 0.03
N PHE A 85 -10.99 -1.57 0.32
CA PHE A 85 -9.79 -2.24 -0.18
C PHE A 85 -8.71 -2.25 0.89
N SER A 86 -7.77 -3.18 0.78
CA SER A 86 -6.64 -3.32 1.69
C SER A 86 -5.33 -3.35 0.93
N LEU A 87 -4.29 -2.76 1.51
CA LEU A 87 -2.92 -2.82 1.01
C LEU A 87 -2.02 -3.44 2.10
N TYR A 88 -1.07 -4.27 1.69
CA TYR A 88 -0.27 -5.10 2.60
C TYR A 88 1.23 -4.82 2.46
N TRP A 89 1.92 -4.71 3.59
CA TRP A 89 3.37 -4.52 3.67
C TRP A 89 4.03 -5.46 4.66
N LEU A 90 5.23 -5.89 4.29
CA LEU A 90 6.24 -6.36 5.25
C LEU A 90 7.01 -5.13 5.74
N ILE A 91 7.04 -4.88 7.05
CA ILE A 91 7.75 -3.75 7.67
C ILE A 91 8.74 -4.29 8.70
N LYS A 92 10.00 -3.83 8.68
CA LYS A 92 11.00 -4.31 9.64
C LYS A 92 10.58 -4.04 11.09
N LYS A 93 10.75 -5.06 11.94
CA LYS A 93 10.38 -5.04 13.37
C LYS A 93 11.06 -3.92 14.15
N ASP A 94 12.32 -3.64 13.84
CA ASP A 94 13.16 -2.66 14.55
C ASP A 94 12.65 -1.21 14.42
N VAL A 95 12.06 -0.85 13.27
CA VAL A 95 11.49 0.48 13.02
C VAL A 95 9.97 0.53 13.09
N TYR A 96 9.29 -0.62 13.15
CA TYR A 96 7.83 -0.71 13.01
C TYR A 96 7.05 0.25 13.92
N LEU A 97 7.35 0.27 15.23
CA LEU A 97 6.61 1.13 16.18
C LEU A 97 6.79 2.62 15.87
N GLU A 98 7.98 3.03 15.46
CA GLU A 98 8.27 4.40 15.06
C GLU A 98 7.48 4.77 13.79
N LYS A 99 7.53 3.91 12.76
CA LYS A 99 6.88 4.17 11.48
C LYS A 99 5.36 4.16 11.59
N MET A 100 4.78 3.27 12.39
CA MET A 100 3.34 3.28 12.66
C MET A 100 2.89 4.52 13.42
N LYS A 101 3.73 5.09 14.30
CA LYS A 101 3.42 6.37 14.93
C LYS A 101 3.40 7.50 13.89
N LEU A 102 4.39 7.54 13.00
CA LEU A 102 4.44 8.53 11.93
C LEU A 102 3.23 8.42 10.98
N ILE A 103 2.82 7.21 10.62
CA ILE A 103 1.63 6.98 9.79
C ILE A 103 0.37 7.46 10.52
N LYS A 104 0.20 7.17 11.81
CA LYS A 104 -0.94 7.68 12.61
C LYS A 104 -0.97 9.21 12.66
N GLU A 105 0.18 9.86 12.81
CA GLU A 105 0.28 11.33 12.79
C GLU A 105 -0.09 11.90 11.42
N TRP A 106 0.33 11.24 10.34
CA TRP A 106 -0.06 11.61 8.97
C TRP A 106 -1.56 11.45 8.74
N ILE A 107 -2.17 10.31 9.11
CA ILE A 107 -3.61 10.07 8.97
C ILE A 107 -4.41 11.19 9.65
N LYS A 108 -3.99 11.56 10.87
CA LYS A 108 -4.62 12.66 11.62
C LYS A 108 -4.45 14.02 10.96
N PHE A 109 -3.27 14.29 10.41
CA PHE A 109 -2.99 15.55 9.74
C PHE A 109 -3.83 15.75 8.48
N GLU A 110 -4.07 14.67 7.73
CA GLU A 110 -4.91 14.68 6.52
C GLU A 110 -6.40 14.48 6.80
N GLU A 111 -6.81 14.35 8.07
CA GLU A 111 -8.20 14.10 8.49
C GLU A 111 -8.79 12.80 7.89
N LEU A 112 -7.98 11.75 7.78
CA LEU A 112 -8.34 10.46 7.16
C LEU A 112 -8.69 9.36 8.19
N GLU A 113 -8.89 9.70 9.46
CA GLU A 113 -9.07 8.71 10.54
C GLU A 113 -10.23 7.74 10.32
N GLU A 114 -11.31 8.19 9.66
CA GLU A 114 -12.47 7.35 9.37
C GLU A 114 -12.35 6.57 8.06
N LEU A 115 -11.30 6.84 7.27
CA LEU A 115 -11.07 6.26 5.95
C LEU A 115 -9.96 5.21 5.97
N ILE A 116 -9.09 5.22 6.98
CA ILE A 116 -7.93 4.33 7.09
C ILE A 116 -7.95 3.55 8.40
N GLY A 117 -8.00 2.23 8.29
CA GLY A 117 -7.76 1.27 9.37
C GLY A 117 -6.44 0.54 9.14
N PHE A 118 -5.92 -0.14 10.16
CA PHE A 118 -4.75 -0.99 9.99
C PHE A 118 -4.70 -2.09 11.06
N GLU A 119 -4.18 -3.25 10.68
CA GLU A 119 -4.14 -4.46 11.51
C GLU A 119 -2.82 -5.22 11.27
N VAL A 120 -2.20 -5.70 12.35
CA VAL A 120 -1.10 -6.66 12.25
C VAL A 120 -1.68 -8.04 12.00
N LYS A 121 -1.25 -8.70 10.93
CA LYS A 121 -1.68 -10.07 10.61
C LYS A 121 -0.74 -11.07 11.29
N GLU A 122 -1.27 -11.87 12.22
CA GLU A 122 -0.44 -12.72 13.11
C GLU A 122 0.01 -14.06 12.51
N ASN A 123 -0.39 -14.49 11.31
CA ASN A 123 0.05 -15.76 10.74
C ASN A 123 0.38 -15.65 9.24
N PHE A 124 1.62 -16.00 8.89
CA PHE A 124 2.01 -16.46 7.56
C PHE A 124 1.95 -17.98 7.58
N ASP A 125 0.87 -18.57 7.07
CA ASP A 125 0.94 -19.90 6.50
C ASP A 125 0.99 -19.72 4.98
N ILE A 126 2.20 -19.71 4.42
CA ILE A 126 2.44 -19.85 2.96
C ILE A 126 2.59 -21.34 2.66
#